data_AF-A0A7C1W1X6-F1
#
_entry.id   AF-A0A7C1W1X6-F1
#
_cell.length_a   1.000
_cell.length_b   1.000
_cell.length_c   1.000
_cell.angle_alpha   90.00
_cell.angle_beta   90.00
_cell.angle_gamma   90.00
#
_symmetry.space_group_name_H-M   'P 1'
#
loop_
_entity.id
_entity.type
_entity.pdbx_description
1 polymer ?
#
loop_
_entity_poly.entity_id
_entity_poly.type
_entity_poly.pdbx_seq_one_letter_code
_entity_poly.pdbx_strand_id
1 'polypeptide(L)'
;MIGKYRSWYETKFEILGEKVAKLRITPNQLTLVSIIPGIFSCYFFSERKIIIGVIFMLLSFFIDALDGSLARATGKITKTGKILDPVADRYIEFLIIFGVALGKM
;
A
#
# COMPACT_ATOMS: atom_id res chain seq x y z
N MET A 1 1.38 21.04 -17.27
CA MET A 1 2.71 20.61 -16.73
C MET A 1 2.67 19.34 -15.86
N ILE A 2 1.55 18.97 -15.21
CA ILE A 2 1.44 17.77 -14.34
C ILE A 2 1.52 16.43 -15.12
N GLY A 3 1.10 16.40 -16.38
CA GLY A 3 1.08 15.15 -17.18
C GLY A 3 2.45 14.54 -17.47
N LYS A 4 3.52 15.34 -17.55
CA LYS A 4 4.87 14.85 -17.91
C LYS A 4 5.56 14.14 -16.74
N TYR A 5 5.31 14.59 -15.51
CA TYR A 5 5.79 13.94 -14.28
C TYR A 5 5.00 12.66 -13.96
N ARG A 6 3.70 12.66 -14.24
CA ARG A 6 2.82 11.49 -14.11
C ARG A 6 3.28 10.34 -15.01
N SER A 7 3.60 10.64 -16.27
CA SER A 7 4.16 9.66 -17.22
C SER A 7 5.45 9.03 -16.72
N TRP A 8 6.40 9.80 -16.18
CA TRP A 8 7.68 9.26 -15.68
C TRP A 8 7.50 8.35 -14.45
N TYR A 9 6.57 8.70 -13.55
CA TYR A 9 6.19 7.85 -12.42
C TYR A 9 5.49 6.58 -12.88
N GLU A 10 4.53 6.70 -13.80
CA GLU A 10 3.80 5.57 -14.37
C GLU A 10 4.75 4.58 -15.04
N THR A 11 5.74 5.03 -15.83
CA THR A 11 6.70 4.12 -16.49
C THR A 11 7.60 3.36 -15.52
N LYS A 12 8.08 4.00 -14.43
CA LYS A 12 8.91 3.29 -13.43
C LYS A 12 8.09 2.31 -12.60
N PHE A 13 6.87 2.68 -12.22
CA PHE A 13 5.95 1.80 -11.50
C PHE A 13 5.41 0.67 -12.39
N GLU A 14 5.28 0.88 -13.70
CA GLU A 14 4.94 -0.17 -14.67
C GLU A 14 6.00 -1.27 -14.71
N ILE A 15 7.29 -0.93 -14.76
CA ILE A 15 8.39 -1.91 -14.71
C ILE A 15 8.34 -2.75 -13.41
N LEU A 16 8.00 -2.11 -12.29
CA LEU A 16 7.79 -2.80 -11.02
C LEU A 16 6.54 -3.69 -11.07
N GLY A 17 5.44 -3.19 -11.61
CA GLY A 17 4.21 -3.95 -11.83
C GLY A 17 4.42 -5.18 -12.70
N GLU A 18 5.21 -5.09 -13.77
CA GLU A 18 5.58 -6.21 -14.63
C GLU A 18 6.43 -7.26 -13.91
N LYS A 19 7.38 -6.82 -13.07
CA LYS A 19 8.18 -7.75 -12.24
C LYS A 19 7.30 -8.48 -11.23
N VAL A 20 6.38 -7.79 -10.58
CA VAL A 20 5.42 -8.39 -9.64
C VAL A 20 4.41 -9.28 -10.38
N ALA A 21 4.04 -8.95 -11.62
CA ALA A 21 3.16 -9.79 -12.44
C ALA A 21 3.73 -11.18 -12.69
N LYS A 22 5.06 -11.32 -12.75
CA LYS A 22 5.73 -12.62 -12.87
C LYS A 22 5.53 -13.51 -11.65
N LEU A 23 5.19 -12.96 -10.49
CA LEU A 23 4.90 -13.72 -9.26
C LEU A 23 3.52 -14.39 -9.28
N ARG A 24 2.71 -14.19 -10.33
CA ARG A 24 1.34 -14.75 -10.48
C ARG A 24 0.38 -14.37 -9.34
N ILE A 25 0.67 -13.29 -8.63
CA ILE A 25 -0.18 -12.73 -7.57
C ILE A 25 -1.25 -11.83 -8.22
N THR A 26 -2.45 -11.77 -7.66
CA THR A 26 -3.51 -10.86 -8.11
C THR A 26 -3.41 -9.50 -7.43
N PRO A 27 -3.85 -8.39 -8.07
CA PRO A 27 -3.86 -7.07 -7.44
C PRO A 27 -4.54 -7.08 -6.07
N ASN A 28 -5.73 -7.70 -5.96
CA ASN A 28 -6.47 -7.78 -4.70
C ASN A 28 -5.71 -8.50 -3.58
N GLN A 29 -4.90 -9.52 -3.91
CA GLN A 29 -4.06 -10.18 -2.91
C GLN A 29 -2.96 -9.25 -2.41
N LEU A 30 -2.41 -8.41 -3.29
CA LEU A 30 -1.39 -7.44 -2.93
C LEU A 30 -1.98 -6.33 -2.03
N THR A 31 -3.19 -5.88 -2.31
CA THR A 31 -3.98 -4.99 -1.43
C THR A 31 -4.20 -5.60 -0.05
N LEU A 32 -4.55 -6.89 0.04
CA LEU A 32 -4.71 -7.55 1.35
C LEU A 32 -3.38 -7.69 2.10
N VAL A 33 -2.28 -7.90 1.37
CA VAL A 33 -0.93 -7.98 1.96
C VAL A 33 -0.47 -6.61 2.49
N SER A 34 -0.91 -5.48 1.92
CA SER A 34 -0.54 -4.15 2.41
C SER A 34 -1.07 -3.86 3.83
N ILE A 35 -2.11 -4.55 4.28
CA ILE A 35 -2.66 -4.43 5.64
C ILE A 35 -1.68 -4.96 6.70
N ILE A 36 -0.91 -6.00 6.38
CA ILE A 36 0.02 -6.65 7.32
C ILE A 36 1.05 -5.64 7.88
N PRO A 37 1.82 -4.91 7.06
CA PRO A 37 2.71 -3.86 7.57
C PRO A 37 1.93 -2.70 8.22
N GLY A 38 0.68 -2.43 7.85
CA GLY A 38 -0.18 -1.48 8.57
C GLY A 38 -0.43 -1.90 10.04
N ILE A 39 -0.67 -3.19 10.30
CA ILE A 39 -0.81 -3.73 11.65
C ILE A 39 0.50 -3.61 12.43
N PHE A 40 1.64 -3.91 11.81
CA PHE A 40 2.94 -3.71 12.45
C PHE A 40 3.22 -2.24 12.75
N SER A 41 2.84 -1.34 11.85
CA SER A 41 2.94 0.10 12.07
C SER A 41 2.15 0.53 13.31
N CYS A 42 0.89 0.09 13.43
CA CYS A 42 0.06 0.30 14.62
C CYS A 42 0.77 -0.16 15.91
N TYR A 43 1.28 -1.39 15.92
CA TYR A 43 1.98 -1.96 17.07
C TYR A 43 3.23 -1.15 17.45
N PHE A 44 4.07 -0.78 16.49
CA PHE A 44 5.28 -0.03 16.80
C PHE A 44 4.99 1.41 17.22
N PHE A 45 3.92 2.03 16.72
CA PHE A 45 3.46 3.32 17.21
C PHE A 45 2.93 3.24 18.65
N SER A 46 2.19 2.18 19.01
CA SER A 46 1.75 2.00 20.40
C SER A 46 2.92 1.80 21.37
N GLU A 47 4.01 1.20 20.90
CA GLU A 47 5.26 1.00 21.65
C GLU A 47 6.21 2.22 21.63
N ARG A 48 5.76 3.39 21.14
CA ARG A 48 6.58 4.63 20.98
C ARG A 48 7.82 4.46 20.09
N LYS A 49 7.93 3.36 19.34
CA LYS A 49 9.02 3.10 18.39
C LYS A 49 8.73 3.78 17.04
N ILE A 50 8.70 5.12 17.07
CA ILE A 50 8.22 5.96 15.96
C ILE A 50 8.91 5.63 14.63
N ILE A 51 10.25 5.52 14.62
CA ILE A 51 11.02 5.27 13.39
C ILE A 51 10.61 3.93 12.76
N ILE A 52 10.47 2.88 13.57
CA ILE A 52 10.08 1.56 13.08
C ILE A 52 8.62 1.57 12.61
N GLY A 53 7.73 2.24 13.35
CA GLY A 53 6.33 2.44 12.95
C GLY A 53 6.20 3.14 11.59
N VAL A 54 7.00 4.18 11.35
CA VAL A 54 7.06 4.89 10.06
C VAL A 54 7.58 4.00 8.94
N ILE A 55 8.62 3.18 9.19
CA ILE A 55 9.14 2.24 8.18
C ILE A 55 8.04 1.28 7.72
N PHE A 56 7.28 0.70 8.65
CA PHE A 56 6.16 -0.19 8.33
C PHE A 56 4.99 0.53 7.65
N MET A 57 4.70 1.77 8.04
CA MET A 57 3.71 2.61 7.36
C MET A 57 4.10 2.84 5.88
N LEU A 58 5.33 3.26 5.64
CA LEU A 58 5.84 3.48 4.28
C LEU A 58 5.84 2.19 3.45
N LEU A 59 6.17 1.06 4.08
CA LEU A 59 6.10 -0.25 3.43
C LEU A 59 4.66 -0.60 3.03
N SER A 60 3.68 -0.34 3.89
CA SER A 60 2.26 -0.54 3.60
C SER A 60 1.81 0.27 2.38
N PHE A 61 2.07 1.59 2.39
CA PHE A 61 1.73 2.47 1.26
C PHE A 61 2.48 2.13 -0.04
N PHE A 62 3.70 1.60 0.08
CA PHE A 62 4.44 1.14 -1.08
C PHE A 62 3.80 -0.09 -1.72
N ILE A 63 3.36 -1.07 -0.92
CA ILE A 63 2.69 -2.29 -1.43
C ILE A 63 1.35 -1.93 -2.07
N ASP A 64 0.61 -1.01 -1.48
CA ASP A 64 -0.64 -0.47 -2.03
C ASP A 64 -0.42 0.15 -3.42
N ALA A 65 0.55 1.06 -3.55
CA ALA A 65 0.90 1.64 -4.85
C ALA A 65 1.34 0.60 -5.90
N LEU A 66 1.90 -0.55 -5.48
CA LEU A 66 2.25 -1.64 -6.38
C LEU A 66 1.03 -2.39 -6.91
N ASP A 67 -0.08 -2.48 -6.18
CA ASP A 67 -1.26 -3.21 -6.65
C ASP A 67 -1.95 -2.50 -7.82
N GLY A 68 -2.03 -1.16 -7.79
CA GLY A 68 -2.56 -0.35 -8.87
C GLY A 68 -1.64 -0.40 -10.08
N SER A 69 -0.33 -0.51 -9.85
CA SER A 69 0.67 -0.68 -10.90
C SER A 69 0.58 -2.06 -11.55
N LEU A 70 0.39 -3.11 -10.73
CA LEU A 70 0.16 -4.48 -11.19
C LEU A 70 -1.16 -4.59 -11.97
N ALA A 71 -2.24 -3.96 -11.51
CA ALA A 71 -3.53 -3.95 -12.18
C ALA A 71 -3.45 -3.28 -13.56
N ARG A 72 -2.68 -2.19 -13.69
CA ARG A 72 -2.40 -1.53 -14.97
C ARG A 72 -1.55 -2.42 -15.88
N ALA A 73 -0.42 -2.93 -15.39
CA ALA A 73 0.51 -3.75 -16.17
C ALA A 73 -0.11 -5.06 -16.67
N THR A 74 -1.02 -5.66 -15.89
CA THR A 74 -1.69 -6.92 -16.26
C THR A 74 -3.04 -6.72 -16.96
N GLY A 75 -3.51 -5.48 -17.11
CA GLY A 75 -4.84 -5.17 -17.63
C GLY A 75 -6.00 -5.68 -16.75
N LYS A 76 -5.73 -6.11 -15.51
CA LYS A 76 -6.70 -6.73 -14.59
C LYS A 76 -7.38 -5.70 -13.68
N ILE A 77 -7.84 -4.58 -14.24
CA ILE A 77 -8.62 -3.60 -13.49
C ILE A 77 -10.03 -4.17 -13.27
N THR A 78 -10.37 -4.49 -12.01
CA THR A 78 -11.67 -5.09 -11.66
C THR A 78 -12.54 -4.10 -10.88
N LYS A 79 -13.88 -4.27 -10.94
CA LYS A 79 -14.81 -3.47 -10.11
C LYS A 79 -14.59 -3.73 -8.62
N THR A 80 -14.31 -4.98 -8.25
CA THR A 80 -14.02 -5.37 -6.87
C THR A 80 -12.74 -4.72 -6.36
N GLY A 81 -11.67 -4.69 -7.16
CA GLY A 81 -10.42 -4.02 -6.78
C GLY A 81 -10.62 -2.53 -6.51
N LYS A 82 -11.41 -1.84 -7.36
CA LYS A 82 -11.76 -0.42 -7.15
C LYS A 82 -12.53 -0.12 -5.86
N ILE A 83 -13.16 -1.13 -5.25
CA ILE A 83 -13.85 -1.00 -3.97
C ILE A 83 -12.90 -1.42 -2.83
N LEU A 84 -12.18 -2.52 -3.02
CA LEU A 84 -11.29 -3.07 -2.01
C LEU A 84 -10.14 -2.12 -1.64
N ASP A 85 -9.57 -1.45 -2.63
CA ASP A 85 -8.43 -0.54 -2.51
C ASP A 85 -8.73 0.65 -1.55
N PRO A 86 -9.77 1.49 -1.79
CA PRO A 86 -10.17 2.51 -0.83
C PRO A 86 -10.57 1.97 0.55
N VAL A 87 -11.15 0.76 0.61
CA VAL A 87 -11.54 0.14 1.89
C VAL A 87 -10.31 -0.25 2.69
N ALA A 88 -9.33 -0.91 2.06
CA ALA A 88 -8.07 -1.29 2.70
C ALA A 88 -7.30 -0.05 3.19
N ASP A 89 -7.25 1.01 2.39
CA ASP A 89 -6.70 2.31 2.78
C ASP A 89 -7.31 2.85 4.07
N ARG A 90 -8.64 2.83 4.19
CA ARG A 90 -9.33 3.29 5.40
C ARG A 90 -8.93 2.46 6.62
N TYR A 91 -8.77 1.15 6.48
CA TYR A 91 -8.32 0.28 7.58
C TYR A 91 -6.88 0.56 7.97
N ILE A 92 -5.98 0.74 7.00
CA ILE A 92 -4.56 1.05 7.26
C ILE A 92 -4.44 2.41 7.95
N GLU A 93 -5.15 3.43 7.45
CA GLU A 93 -5.18 4.76 8.08
C GLU A 93 -5.70 4.68 9.51
N PHE A 94 -6.80 3.94 9.73
CA PHE A 94 -7.33 3.70 11.08
C PHE A 94 -6.29 3.03 11.99
N LEU A 95 -5.62 1.97 11.52
CA LEU A 95 -4.59 1.26 12.28
C LEU A 95 -3.44 2.18 12.69
N ILE A 96 -2.96 3.02 11.77
CA ILE A 96 -1.88 3.97 12.04
C ILE A 96 -2.29 4.97 13.12
N ILE A 97 -3.44 5.63 12.93
CA ILE A 97 -3.96 6.62 13.87
C ILE A 97 -4.22 5.98 15.24
N PHE A 98 -4.81 4.79 15.25
CA PHE A 98 -5.11 4.04 16.46
C PHE A 98 -3.84 3.66 17.22
N GLY A 99 -2.80 3.18 16.54
CA GLY A 99 -1.51 2.88 17.16
C GLY A 99 -0.86 4.10 17.80
N VAL A 100 -0.90 5.25 17.14
CA VAL A 100 -0.43 6.52 17.70
C VAL A 100 -1.25 6.92 18.94
N ALA A 101 -2.57 6.78 18.88
CA ALA A 101 -3.47 7.10 19.99
C ALA A 101 -3.29 6.18 21.21
N LEU A 102 -2.99 4.90 20.99
CA LEU A 102 -2.71 3.93 22.06
C LEU A 102 -1.38 4.16 22.77
N GLY A 103 -0.42 4.84 22.12
CA GLY A 103 0.87 5.17 22.71
C GLY A 103 0.70 6.04 23.96
N LYS A 104 0.79 5.43 25.15
CA LYS A 104 0.63 6.12 26.45
C LYS A 104 1.71 7.16 26.68
N MET A 105 1.32 8.32 27.24
CA MET A 105 2.20 9.43 27.65
C MET A 105 3.25 8.99 28.64
#